data_AF-A0A2L2Z7Z3-F1
#
_entry.id   AF-A0A2L2Z7Z3-F1
#
_cell.length_a   1.000
_cell.length_b   1.000
_cell.length_c   1.000
_cell.angle_alpha   90.00
_cell.angle_beta   90.00
_cell.angle_gamma   90.00
#
_symmetry.space_group_name_H-M   'P 1'
#
loop_
_entity.id
_entity.type
_entity.pdbx_description
1 polymer ?
#
loop_
_entity_poly.entity_id
_entity_poly.type
_entity_poly.pdbx_seq_one_letter_code
_entity_poly.pdbx_strand_id
1 'polypeptide(L)' 'VVRGISTCQNSVFSHYEAGHSELHDTASTYMNCTFIVNRDFNDNHKMFSSGCILISRVVV' A
#
# COMPACT_ATOMS: atom_id res chain seq x y z
N VAL A 1 -4.46 3.24 -7.42
CA VAL A 1 -4.21 1.79 -7.25
C VAL A 1 -4.96 1.35 -6.00
N VAL A 2 -5.73 0.27 -6.07
CA VAL A 2 -6.41 -0.28 -4.88
C VAL A 2 -5.38 -1.10 -4.10
N ARG A 3 -5.16 -0.78 -2.82
CA ARG A 3 -4.29 -1.54 -1.92
C ARG A 3 -5.11 -2.19 -0.80
N GLY A 4 -4.86 -3.47 -0.54
CA GLY A 4 -5.36 -4.14 0.65
C GLY A 4 -4.44 -3.94 1.85
N ILE A 5 -4.96 -4.16 3.05
CA ILE A 5 -4.19 -4.12 4.29
C ILE A 5 -3.46 -5.46 4.44
N SER A 6 -2.18 -5.44 4.75
CA SER A 6 -1.37 -6.65 5.00
C SER A 6 -1.40 -7.03 6.48
N THR A 7 -1.28 -8.32 6.79
CA THR A 7 -1.13 -8.82 8.16
C THR A 7 0.28 -8.59 8.75
N CYS A 8 1.24 -8.13 7.94
CA CYS A 8 2.60 -7.89 8.40
C CYS A 8 2.68 -6.73 9.38
N GLN A 9 3.24 -6.98 10.56
CA GLN A 9 3.62 -5.96 11.51
C GLN A 9 5.01 -5.45 11.16
N ASN A 10 5.17 -4.14 10.95
CA ASN A 10 6.48 -3.55 10.70
C ASN A 10 7.38 -3.69 11.93
N SER A 11 8.51 -4.38 11.79
CA SER A 11 9.68 -4.09 12.62
C SER A 11 10.48 -2.94 11.98
N VAL A 12 11.13 -2.11 12.80
CA VAL A 12 11.75 -0.82 12.40
C VAL A 12 12.85 -0.97 11.31
N PHE A 13 13.24 -2.19 10.94
CA PHE A 13 14.39 -2.50 10.07
C PHE A 13 14.13 -3.49 8.93
N SER A 14 12.89 -3.88 8.65
CA SER A 14 12.62 -4.97 7.70
C SER A 14 12.26 -4.44 6.30
N HIS A 15 13.00 -4.92 5.31
CA HIS A 15 12.56 -4.90 3.92
C HIS A 15 11.49 -5.98 3.74
N TYR A 16 10.23 -5.58 3.56
CA TYR A 16 9.16 -6.52 3.24
C TYR A 16 8.97 -6.62 1.73
N GLU A 17 9.16 -7.81 1.18
CA GLU A 17 8.71 -8.13 -0.16
C GLU A 17 7.20 -8.33 -0.13
N ALA A 18 6.47 -7.51 -0.90
CA ALA A 18 5.00 -7.52 -0.91
C ALA A 18 4.39 -8.88 -1.31
N GLY A 19 5.17 -9.79 -1.93
CA GLY A 19 4.72 -11.14 -2.29
C GLY A 19 4.72 -12.16 -1.15
N HIS A 20 5.38 -11.86 -0.03
CA HIS A 20 5.47 -12.76 1.14
C HIS A 20 4.45 -12.44 2.24
N SER A 21 3.60 -11.45 2.01
CA SER A 21 2.63 -10.98 2.97
C SER A 21 1.22 -11.34 2.56
N GLU A 22 0.48 -12.00 3.44
CA GLU A 22 -0.94 -12.27 3.21
C GLU A 22 -1.75 -10.98 3.35
N LEU A 23 -2.74 -10.83 2.46
CA LEU A 23 -3.74 -9.77 2.59
C LEU A 23 -4.63 -10.10 3.78
N HIS A 24 -4.83 -9.12 4.66
CA HIS A 24 -5.80 -9.21 5.73
C HIS A 24 -7.20 -9.26 5.10
N ASP A 25 -7.82 -10.44 5.12
CA ASP A 25 -9.07 -10.73 4.42
C ASP A 25 -10.27 -10.10 5.15
N THR A 26 -10.37 -8.79 5.04
CA THR A 26 -11.60 -8.06 5.27
C THR A 26 -12.05 -7.54 3.92
N ALA A 27 -12.90 -8.31 3.23
CA ALA A 27 -13.56 -7.94 1.97
C ALA A 27 -14.23 -6.55 2.02
N SER A 28 -14.43 -6.02 3.23
CA SER A 28 -15.04 -4.74 3.55
C SER A 28 -14.08 -3.56 3.69
N THR A 29 -12.76 -3.76 3.79
CA THR A 29 -11.82 -2.65 4.09
C THR A 29 -10.66 -2.61 3.09
N TYR A 30 -10.66 -1.60 2.21
CA TYR A 30 -9.59 -1.37 1.24
C TYR A 30 -9.14 0.09 1.28
N MET A 31 -7.89 0.34 0.91
CA MET A 31 -7.39 1.71 0.77
C MET A 31 -7.29 2.06 -0.72
N ASN A 32 -7.90 3.19 -1.10
CA ASN A 32 -7.60 3.78 -2.40
C ASN A 32 -6.40 4.73 -2.23
N CYS A 33 -5.30 4.40 -2.89
CA CYS A 33 -4.08 5.18 -2.80
C CYS A 33 -3.68 5.77 -4.16
N THR A 34 -3.26 7.03 -4.11
CA THR A 34 -2.66 7.78 -5.21
C THR A 34 -1.20 8.03 -4.88
N PHE A 35 -0.32 7.77 -5.85
CA PHE A 35 1.11 7.95 -5.72
C PHE A 35 1.61 8.78 -6.89
N ILE A 36 2.48 9.75 -6.60
CA ILE A 36 3.23 10.49 -7.60
C ILE A 36 4.67 10.01 -7.50
N VAL A 37 5.14 9.35 -8.55
CA VAL A 37 6.52 8.84 -8.65
C VAL A 37 7.24 9.67 -9.71
N ASN A 38 8.37 10.24 -9.33
CA ASN A 38 9.29 10.86 -10.28
C ASN A 38 10.25 9.78 -10.80
N ARG A 39 10.36 9.67 -12.13
CA ARG A 39 11.32 8.81 -12.81
C ARG A 39 12.38 9.70 -13.43
N ASP A 40 13.64 9.52 -13.05
CA ASP A 40 14.74 10.25 -13.68
C ASP A 40 15.15 9.62 -15.02
N PHE A 41 16.08 10.26 -15.74
CA PHE A 41 16.60 9.75 -17.01
C PHE A 41 17.44 8.47 -16.90
N ASN A 42 17.79 8.05 -15.67
CA ASN A 42 18.56 6.85 -15.37
C ASN A 42 17.67 5.70 -14.85
N ASP A 43 16.35 5.79 -15.00
CA ASP A 43 15.38 4.82 -14.49
C ASP A 43 15.33 4.65 -12.97
N ASN A 44 15.87 5.62 -12.22
CA ASN A 44 15.64 5.65 -10.78
C ASN A 44 14.25 6.20 -10.49
N HIS A 45 13.55 5.53 -9.58
CA HIS A 45 12.20 5.87 -9.17
C HIS A 45 12.22 6.45 -7.76
N LYS A 46 11.74 7.68 -7.60
CA LYS A 46 11.60 8.33 -6.29
C LYS A 46 10.15 8.74 -6.07
N MET A 47 9.57 8.30 -4.95
CA MET A 47 8.23 8.74 -4.55
C MET A 47 8.28 10.22 -4.16
N PHE A 48 7.46 11.05 -4.81
CA PHE A 48 7.36 12.47 -4.52
C PHE A 48 6.23 12.75 -3.52
N SER A 49 5.06 12.15 -3.76
CA SER A 49 3.90 12.30 -2.89
C SER A 49 3.07 11.03 -2.89
N SER A 50 2.40 10.76 -1.77
CA SER A 50 1.42 9.69 -1.66
C SER A 50 0.26 10.12 -0.78
N GLY A 51 -0.94 9.67 -1.12
CA GLY A 51 -2.14 9.87 -0.33
C GLY A 51 -3.00 8.63 -0.40
N CYS A 52 -3.50 8.18 0.75
CA CYS A 52 -4.37 7.01 0.87
C CYS A 52 -5.65 7.40 1.61
N ILE A 53 -6.78 6.94 1.10
CA ILE A 53 -8.08 7.07 1.76
C ILE A 53 -8.55 5.66 2.11
N LEU A 54 -8.84 5.44 3.40
CA LEU A 54 -9.45 4.21 3.87
C LEU A 54 -10.91 4.18 3.44
N ILE A 55 -11.30 3.13 2.73
CA ILE A 55 -12.67 2.88 2.32
C ILE A 55 -13.12 1.61 3.03
N SER A 56 -13.98 1.78 4.03
CA SER A 56 -14.64 0.69 4.73
C SER A 56 -16.10 0.64 4.31
N ARG A 57 -16.56 -0.49 3.76
CA ARG A 57 -17.97 -0.77 3.56
C ARG A 57 -18.52 -1.32 4.87
N VAL A 58 -19.33 -0.54 5.57
CA VAL A 58 -20.12 -1.06 6.69
C VAL A 58 -21.14 -2.03 6.10
N VAL A 59 -20.96 -3.33 6.36
CA VAL A 59 -22.01 -4.32 6.13
C VAL A 59 -22.94 -4.16 7.33
N VAL A 60 -24.09 -3.50 7.10
CA VAL A 60 -25.20 -3.46 8.06
C VAL A 60 -26.05 -4.70 7.85
#